data_AF-A0A7V6YY08-F1
#
_entry.id   AF-A0A7V6YY08-F1
#
_cell.length_a   1.000
_cell.length_b   1.000
_cell.length_c   1.000
_cell.angle_alpha   90.00
_cell.angle_beta   90.00
_cell.angle_gamma   90.00
#
_symmetry.space_group_name_H-M   'P 1'
#
loop_
_entity.id
_entity.type
_entity.pdbx_description
1 polymer ?
#
loop_
_entity_poly.entity_id
_entity_poly.type
_entity_poly.pdbx_seq_one_letter_code
_entity_poly.pdbx_strand_id
1 'polypeptide(L)'
;MSRAIKSICATLVITFTVSSAFAFSLVGPFTEYQTTEIGYDVDDDFGGPMNLGEGYRWNIKTITWGFDDDFLLYFGNPGSNALYEAMEILNGLRPFSKMSATLSEFPTDTMRINHVAAALGLMDLKSATLGLMMGQLGLTAPERYVWALRSRQDVDGTVQYLVIMRNFDPVRRVPTPYVNDVLYTYAIIDPIPFQGGSFADAVEIPVDPDALRPFSSVASFDDLMRGENPVFGVGNYWTGLTRDDVGGLRYLYEKGKLNSRMESLVPGVTNSIGGGSGSPWGPISGSNAVVDVALRTGVDKIQFQFMKSTFGVFTPRTNSFVDMYYTNNFRQVKQRVERVLEVPDILFSAADLGLSDGGLPILYARTTAASGSNFVNNASLNSPLGTGSTDGPGQINPSVVITFSKLGPSLVNQDSAFLDQANASPNVAWGSFGGGTNIIIYPVGTTIQDRELLLFRNQF
;
A
#
# COMPACT_ATOMS: atom_id res chain seq x y z
N MET A 1 29.00 66.61 3.56
CA MET A 1 29.14 65.14 3.46
C MET A 1 29.24 64.56 4.87
N SER A 2 28.15 64.07 5.45
CA SER A 2 28.17 63.02 6.47
C SER A 2 26.74 62.61 6.88
N ARG A 3 26.44 61.33 6.63
CA ARG A 3 25.68 60.41 7.50
C ARG A 3 24.37 60.93 8.14
N ALA A 4 23.32 61.19 7.37
CA ALA A 4 21.95 61.26 7.91
C ALA A 4 20.79 61.13 6.88
N ILE A 5 20.96 60.49 5.71
CA ILE A 5 19.82 60.23 4.79
C ILE A 5 20.06 58.89 4.07
N LYS A 6 19.66 57.79 4.71
CA LYS A 6 19.35 56.49 4.07
C LYS A 6 18.30 55.78 4.93
N SER A 7 17.13 56.40 5.04
CA SER A 7 15.95 55.79 5.65
C SER A 7 15.12 55.09 4.58
N ILE A 8 14.93 53.78 4.79
CA ILE A 8 13.70 53.03 4.53
C ILE A 8 13.35 52.80 3.05
N CYS A 9 13.97 51.77 2.48
CA CYS A 9 13.33 50.83 1.55
C CYS A 9 13.84 49.43 1.88
N ALA A 10 13.57 48.95 3.10
CA ALA A 10 13.61 47.53 3.38
C ALA A 10 12.29 46.96 2.85
N THR A 11 12.27 46.63 1.56
CA THR A 11 11.20 45.81 0.99
C THR A 11 11.15 44.54 1.82
N LEU A 12 10.04 44.36 2.54
CA LEU A 12 9.63 43.11 3.13
C LEU A 12 9.64 42.06 2.00
N VAL A 13 10.75 41.33 1.84
CA VAL A 13 10.72 40.06 1.14
C VAL A 13 9.98 39.15 2.11
N ILE A 14 8.65 39.12 1.97
CA ILE A 14 7.87 37.96 2.38
C ILE A 14 8.41 36.85 1.49
N THR A 15 9.38 36.09 1.99
CA THR A 15 9.60 34.75 1.50
C THR A 15 8.33 33.99 1.83
N PHE A 16 7.36 34.02 0.92
CA PHE A 16 6.50 32.87 0.73
C PHE A 16 7.47 31.75 0.41
N THR A 17 7.86 31.01 1.45
CA THR A 17 8.22 29.62 1.23
C THR A 17 6.95 29.03 0.66
N VAL A 18 6.89 28.95 -0.68
CA VAL A 18 5.91 28.11 -1.36
C VAL A 18 6.12 26.77 -0.70
N SER A 19 5.23 26.46 0.21
CA SER A 19 5.26 25.18 0.87
C SER A 19 4.88 24.23 -0.22
N SER A 20 5.87 23.51 -0.73
CA SER A 20 5.66 22.34 -1.58
C SER A 20 4.54 21.53 -0.96
N ALA A 21 3.43 21.43 -1.69
CA ALA A 21 2.19 20.86 -1.23
C ALA A 21 2.12 19.44 -1.80
N PHE A 22 1.69 18.52 -0.96
CA PHE A 22 1.97 17.09 -1.04
C PHE A 22 0.79 16.35 -0.46
N ALA A 23 0.55 15.09 -0.81
CA ALA A 23 -0.56 14.39 -0.20
C ALA A 23 -0.51 12.86 -0.25
N PHE A 24 -1.04 12.26 0.82
CA PHE A 24 -1.31 10.83 0.90
C PHE A 24 -2.80 10.58 1.15
N SER A 25 -3.29 9.43 0.68
CA SER A 25 -4.64 8.95 0.97
C SER A 25 -4.59 7.67 1.80
N LEU A 26 -5.46 7.59 2.80
CA LEU A 26 -5.60 6.45 3.69
C LEU A 26 -6.63 5.47 3.14
N VAL A 27 -6.53 4.19 3.47
CA VAL A 27 -7.48 3.18 3.01
C VAL A 27 -8.02 2.31 4.14
N GLY A 28 -9.22 1.79 3.95
CA GLY A 28 -9.87 0.82 4.82
C GLY A 28 -11.12 0.21 4.16
N PRO A 29 -11.96 -0.52 4.91
CA PRO A 29 -13.23 -1.06 4.42
C PRO A 29 -14.15 0.04 3.89
N PHE A 30 -14.92 -0.25 2.85
CA PHE A 30 -15.94 0.68 2.38
C PHE A 30 -16.93 1.02 3.50
N THR A 31 -17.18 2.31 3.68
CA THR A 31 -18.22 2.85 4.55
C THR A 31 -19.55 2.87 3.80
N GLU A 32 -20.66 3.07 4.51
CA GLU A 32 -22.03 2.96 3.95
C GLU A 32 -22.25 3.81 2.68
N TYR A 33 -21.59 4.97 2.57
CA TYR A 33 -21.75 5.84 1.41
C TYR A 33 -20.87 5.48 0.22
N GLN A 34 -19.82 4.68 0.44
CA GLN A 34 -18.83 4.35 -0.58
C GLN A 34 -19.36 3.21 -1.44
N THR A 35 -20.26 3.55 -2.36
CA THR A 35 -20.92 2.60 -3.25
C THR A 35 -20.38 2.69 -4.68
N THR A 36 -20.61 1.63 -5.45
CA THR A 36 -20.31 1.56 -6.89
C THR A 36 -20.93 2.71 -7.67
N GLU A 37 -22.14 3.16 -7.31
CA GLU A 37 -22.83 4.26 -8.02
C GLU A 37 -21.99 5.55 -8.10
N ILE A 38 -21.17 5.81 -7.08
CA ILE A 38 -20.39 7.04 -6.97
C ILE A 38 -18.87 6.79 -7.00
N GLY A 39 -18.44 5.70 -7.63
CA GLY A 39 -17.04 5.47 -8.01
C GLY A 39 -16.17 4.72 -6.98
N TYR A 40 -16.78 4.02 -6.01
CA TYR A 40 -16.08 3.15 -5.06
C TYR A 40 -16.45 1.69 -5.25
N ASP A 41 -15.60 0.75 -4.81
CA ASP A 41 -15.86 -0.68 -4.98
C ASP A 41 -16.10 -1.02 -6.46
N VAL A 42 -15.28 -0.40 -7.32
CA VAL A 42 -15.20 -0.66 -8.76
C VAL A 42 -13.92 -1.47 -9.01
N ASP A 43 -13.97 -2.44 -9.93
CA ASP A 43 -12.80 -3.22 -10.39
C ASP A 43 -11.90 -3.80 -9.29
N ASP A 44 -12.52 -4.39 -8.25
CA ASP A 44 -11.84 -5.01 -7.11
C ASP A 44 -11.04 -4.01 -6.25
N ASP A 45 -11.46 -2.75 -6.17
CA ASP A 45 -10.84 -1.73 -5.31
C ASP A 45 -10.34 -2.27 -3.96
N PHE A 46 -9.12 -1.89 -3.58
CA PHE A 46 -8.50 -2.42 -2.35
C PHE A 46 -9.37 -2.17 -1.12
N GLY A 47 -10.01 -1.00 -1.10
CA GLY A 47 -10.85 -0.47 -0.05
C GLY A 47 -11.18 0.99 -0.35
N GLY A 48 -12.01 1.60 0.50
CA GLY A 48 -12.42 2.99 0.36
C GLY A 48 -11.41 3.95 1.00
N PRO A 49 -11.28 5.18 0.47
CA PRO A 49 -10.45 6.19 1.10
C PRO A 49 -11.00 6.64 2.47
N MET A 50 -10.12 6.82 3.45
CA MET A 50 -10.45 7.18 4.83
C MET A 50 -10.13 8.63 5.17
N ASN A 51 -10.82 9.21 6.15
CA ASN A 51 -10.45 10.52 6.68
C ASN A 51 -9.26 10.44 7.66
N LEU A 52 -8.72 11.59 8.06
CA LEU A 52 -7.77 11.64 9.16
C LEU A 52 -8.42 11.15 10.45
N GLY A 53 -7.73 10.24 11.14
CA GLY A 53 -8.21 9.60 12.36
C GLY A 53 -8.79 8.20 12.14
N GLU A 54 -9.13 7.89 10.89
CA GLU A 54 -9.94 6.74 10.44
C GLU A 54 -9.11 5.63 9.78
N GLY A 55 -7.79 5.83 9.65
CA GLY A 55 -6.90 4.90 8.97
C GLY A 55 -6.71 3.54 9.65
N TYR A 56 -6.29 2.57 8.84
CA TYR A 56 -6.03 1.19 9.25
C TYR A 56 -4.53 0.89 9.20
N ARG A 57 -4.00 0.15 10.19
CA ARG A 57 -2.56 -0.12 10.28
C ARG A 57 -2.23 -1.47 10.91
N TRP A 58 -1.03 -1.97 10.65
CA TRP A 58 -0.43 -3.04 11.44
C TRP A 58 0.01 -2.50 12.81
N ASN A 59 -0.32 -3.21 13.89
CA ASN A 59 0.11 -2.83 15.24
C ASN A 59 1.33 -3.62 15.76
N ILE A 60 1.96 -4.40 14.88
CA ILE A 60 3.20 -5.12 15.16
C ILE A 60 4.36 -4.55 14.35
N LYS A 61 5.54 -4.52 14.97
CA LYS A 61 6.76 -4.04 14.32
C LYS A 61 7.26 -5.01 13.26
N THR A 62 7.22 -6.30 13.54
CA THR A 62 7.80 -7.33 12.67
C THR A 62 6.69 -8.05 11.93
N ILE A 63 6.67 -7.89 10.62
CA ILE A 63 5.75 -8.57 9.70
C ILE A 63 6.57 -9.61 8.94
N THR A 64 6.10 -10.84 8.92
CA THR A 64 6.76 -11.90 8.17
C THR A 64 6.24 -11.99 6.75
N TRP A 65 7.11 -12.31 5.80
CA TRP A 65 6.71 -12.47 4.41
C TRP A 65 7.43 -13.65 3.76
N GLY A 66 6.84 -14.21 2.72
CA GLY A 66 7.46 -15.30 1.95
C GLY A 66 6.72 -15.56 0.65
N PHE A 67 7.21 -16.50 -0.13
CA PHE A 67 6.58 -16.95 -1.37
C PHE A 67 6.35 -18.47 -1.35
N ASP A 68 5.34 -18.91 -2.08
CA ASP A 68 5.04 -20.32 -2.26
C ASP A 68 5.81 -20.96 -3.44
N ASP A 69 5.56 -22.25 -3.66
CA ASP A 69 6.21 -22.99 -4.74
C ASP A 69 5.74 -22.55 -6.12
N ASP A 70 4.48 -22.14 -6.27
CA ASP A 70 3.92 -21.66 -7.53
C ASP A 70 4.62 -20.38 -8.02
N PHE A 71 4.83 -19.43 -7.10
CA PHE A 71 5.60 -18.22 -7.38
C PHE A 71 7.01 -18.56 -7.87
N LEU A 72 7.71 -19.45 -7.16
CA LEU A 72 9.06 -19.85 -7.50
C LEU A 72 9.15 -20.65 -8.82
N LEU A 73 8.14 -21.45 -9.14
CA LEU A 73 8.08 -22.20 -10.41
C LEU A 73 7.89 -21.31 -11.63
N TYR A 74 7.27 -20.13 -11.47
CA TYR A 74 7.04 -19.20 -12.57
C TYR A 74 8.12 -18.11 -12.67
N PHE A 75 8.38 -17.44 -11.55
CA PHE A 75 9.25 -16.25 -11.49
C PHE A 75 10.72 -16.56 -11.23
N GLY A 76 11.02 -17.72 -10.64
CA GLY A 76 12.39 -18.13 -10.39
C GLY A 76 13.16 -17.29 -9.37
N ASN A 77 14.48 -17.50 -9.35
CA ASN A 77 15.42 -16.69 -8.58
C ASN A 77 15.36 -15.19 -8.94
N PRO A 78 15.26 -14.79 -10.23
CA PRO A 78 15.17 -13.38 -10.57
C PRO A 78 13.95 -12.69 -9.97
N GLY A 79 12.76 -13.29 -10.03
CA GLY A 79 11.58 -12.66 -9.42
C GLY A 79 11.60 -12.69 -7.90
N SER A 80 12.23 -13.71 -7.30
CA SER A 80 12.51 -13.68 -5.85
C SER A 80 13.37 -12.47 -5.48
N ASN A 81 14.42 -12.18 -6.25
CA ASN A 81 15.27 -11.00 -6.05
C ASN A 81 14.49 -9.69 -6.20
N ALA A 82 13.56 -9.59 -7.15
CA ALA A 82 12.70 -8.42 -7.32
C ALA A 82 11.84 -8.14 -6.07
N LEU A 83 11.27 -9.19 -5.43
CA LEU A 83 10.55 -9.05 -4.16
C LEU A 83 11.49 -8.66 -3.01
N TYR A 84 12.70 -9.24 -2.95
CA TYR A 84 13.70 -8.83 -1.95
C TYR A 84 14.07 -7.35 -2.08
N GLU A 85 14.28 -6.84 -3.29
CA GLU A 85 14.58 -5.42 -3.54
C GLU A 85 13.42 -4.51 -3.09
N ALA A 86 12.17 -4.88 -3.37
CA ALA A 86 11.00 -4.14 -2.89
C ALA A 86 10.94 -4.10 -1.36
N MET A 87 11.17 -5.24 -0.71
CA MET A 87 11.19 -5.35 0.75
C MET A 87 12.39 -4.63 1.38
N GLU A 88 13.52 -4.54 0.68
CA GLU A 88 14.69 -3.77 1.10
C GLU A 88 14.39 -2.27 1.13
N ILE A 89 13.68 -1.74 0.12
CA ILE A 89 13.21 -0.34 0.11
C ILE A 89 12.38 -0.06 1.36
N LEU A 90 11.43 -0.94 1.69
CA LEU A 90 10.56 -0.78 2.87
C LEU A 90 11.35 -0.90 4.18
N ASN A 91 12.24 -1.89 4.29
CA ASN A 91 13.08 -2.10 5.48
C ASN A 91 14.11 -0.98 5.69
N GLY A 92 14.51 -0.31 4.60
CA GLY A 92 15.44 0.83 4.59
C GLY A 92 14.88 2.08 5.27
N LEU A 93 13.56 2.17 5.47
CA LEU A 93 12.96 3.26 6.22
C LEU A 93 13.52 3.32 7.66
N ARG A 94 13.99 4.50 8.06
CA ARG A 94 14.33 4.77 9.47
C ARG A 94 13.05 4.79 10.32
N PRO A 95 13.16 4.66 11.66
CA PRO A 95 12.01 4.90 12.51
C PRO A 95 11.37 6.26 12.20
N PHE A 96 10.05 6.29 12.10
CA PHE A 96 9.25 7.46 11.73
C PHE A 96 9.52 8.64 12.65
N SER A 97 9.66 8.40 13.96
CA SER A 97 10.07 9.40 14.95
C SER A 97 11.46 10.02 14.75
N LYS A 98 12.29 9.43 13.87
CA LYS A 98 13.65 9.91 13.52
C LYS A 98 13.70 10.60 12.16
N MET A 99 12.57 10.73 11.46
CA MET A 99 12.48 11.45 10.20
C MET A 99 12.48 12.97 10.42
N SER A 100 12.82 13.74 9.39
CA SER A 100 12.74 15.20 9.51
C SER A 100 11.26 15.63 9.56
N ALA A 101 10.98 16.79 10.17
CA ALA A 101 9.60 17.29 10.23
C ALA A 101 8.98 17.44 8.83
N THR A 102 9.77 17.87 7.86
CA THR A 102 9.37 18.17 6.47
C THR A 102 9.53 16.99 5.51
N LEU A 103 10.12 15.87 5.94
CA LEU A 103 10.42 14.71 5.09
C LEU A 103 11.29 15.04 3.86
N SER A 104 12.10 16.09 3.94
CA SER A 104 12.90 16.58 2.80
C SER A 104 13.99 15.60 2.32
N GLU A 105 14.33 14.61 3.15
CA GLU A 105 15.20 13.49 2.78
C GLU A 105 14.60 12.54 1.74
N PHE A 106 13.28 12.60 1.52
CA PHE A 106 12.58 11.79 0.53
C PHE A 106 12.31 12.60 -0.74
N PRO A 107 12.51 11.98 -1.93
CA PRO A 107 12.22 12.59 -3.21
C PRO A 107 10.71 12.74 -3.43
N THR A 108 10.32 13.66 -4.30
CA THR A 108 8.91 13.87 -4.68
C THR A 108 8.48 12.98 -5.83
N ASP A 109 9.40 12.56 -6.72
CA ASP A 109 9.14 11.59 -7.78
C ASP A 109 10.26 10.54 -7.89
N THR A 110 9.87 9.27 -7.78
CA THR A 110 10.75 8.08 -7.92
C THR A 110 10.40 7.20 -9.11
N MET A 111 9.33 7.52 -9.86
CA MET A 111 8.95 6.79 -11.05
C MET A 111 9.97 7.07 -12.16
N ARG A 112 10.30 6.08 -12.99
CA ARG A 112 11.16 6.20 -14.16
C ARG A 112 10.61 5.29 -15.26
N ILE A 113 11.00 5.54 -16.51
CA ILE A 113 10.56 4.73 -17.64
C ILE A 113 11.76 4.07 -18.32
N ASN A 114 11.62 2.80 -18.65
CA ASN A 114 12.50 2.07 -19.55
C ASN A 114 11.77 1.88 -20.88
N HIS A 115 12.19 2.59 -21.93
CA HIS A 115 11.52 2.56 -23.23
C HIS A 115 11.62 1.21 -23.95
N VAL A 116 12.64 0.41 -23.66
CA VAL A 116 12.75 -0.95 -24.22
C VAL A 116 11.73 -1.87 -23.54
N ALA A 117 11.64 -1.81 -22.21
CA ALA A 117 10.60 -2.54 -21.47
C ALA A 117 9.19 -2.08 -21.86
N ALA A 118 9.02 -0.78 -22.13
CA ALA A 118 7.76 -0.23 -22.60
C ALA A 118 7.36 -0.80 -23.97
N ALA A 119 8.30 -0.81 -24.93
CA ALA A 119 8.10 -1.40 -26.25
C ALA A 119 7.83 -2.91 -26.22
N LEU A 120 8.25 -3.59 -25.16
CA LEU A 120 8.03 -5.02 -24.93
C LEU A 120 6.78 -5.34 -24.13
N GLY A 121 5.98 -4.35 -23.70
CA GLY A 121 4.76 -4.64 -22.94
C GLY A 121 5.00 -5.08 -21.49
N LEU A 122 6.13 -4.71 -20.87
CA LEU A 122 6.53 -5.27 -19.57
C LEU A 122 6.14 -4.40 -18.37
N MET A 123 5.65 -5.04 -17.31
CA MET A 123 5.49 -4.43 -15.98
C MET A 123 6.60 -4.88 -15.02
N ASP A 124 7.15 -3.94 -14.24
CA ASP A 124 8.21 -4.25 -13.29
C ASP A 124 7.67 -4.92 -12.02
N LEU A 125 8.07 -6.17 -11.78
CA LEU A 125 7.60 -6.98 -10.65
C LEU A 125 7.97 -6.39 -9.27
N LYS A 126 9.14 -5.76 -9.17
CA LYS A 126 9.57 -5.07 -7.94
C LYS A 126 8.66 -3.87 -7.64
N SER A 127 8.39 -3.05 -8.65
CA SER A 127 7.48 -1.89 -8.51
C SER A 127 6.06 -2.31 -8.20
N ALA A 128 5.58 -3.38 -8.84
CA ALA A 128 4.27 -3.96 -8.52
C ALA A 128 4.18 -4.42 -7.07
N THR A 129 5.18 -5.17 -6.60
CA THR A 129 5.27 -5.58 -5.20
C THR A 129 5.25 -4.37 -4.28
N LEU A 130 6.07 -3.35 -4.55
CA LEU A 130 6.17 -2.17 -3.70
C LEU A 130 4.84 -1.39 -3.63
N GLY A 131 4.16 -1.22 -4.77
CA GLY A 131 2.87 -0.54 -4.85
C GLY A 131 1.74 -1.29 -4.14
N LEU A 132 1.61 -2.59 -4.39
CA LEU A 132 0.62 -3.43 -3.70
C LEU A 132 0.84 -3.46 -2.19
N MET A 133 2.10 -3.40 -1.75
CA MET A 133 2.45 -3.28 -0.34
C MET A 133 2.01 -1.95 0.29
N MET A 134 1.87 -0.85 -0.46
CA MET A 134 1.34 0.41 0.08
C MET A 134 -0.12 0.26 0.52
N GLY A 135 -0.92 -0.44 -0.31
CA GLY A 135 -2.26 -0.91 0.05
C GLY A 135 -2.23 -1.66 1.38
N GLN A 136 -1.46 -2.74 1.43
CA GLN A 136 -1.37 -3.60 2.63
C GLN A 136 -0.78 -2.92 3.87
N LEU A 137 -0.26 -1.70 3.73
CA LEU A 137 0.22 -0.87 4.83
C LEU A 137 -0.73 0.26 5.24
N GLY A 138 -1.88 0.40 4.57
CA GLY A 138 -2.95 1.34 4.93
C GLY A 138 -3.04 2.59 4.07
N LEU A 139 -2.37 2.62 2.91
CA LEU A 139 -2.45 3.73 1.95
C LEU A 139 -3.18 3.32 0.66
N THR A 140 -3.73 4.29 -0.05
CA THR A 140 -4.29 4.11 -1.39
C THR A 140 -3.91 5.29 -2.28
N ALA A 141 -4.25 5.20 -3.57
CA ALA A 141 -3.92 6.14 -4.61
C ALA A 141 -4.26 7.61 -4.22
N PRO A 142 -3.27 8.44 -3.87
CA PRO A 142 -3.54 9.83 -3.55
C PRO A 142 -4.02 10.63 -4.76
N GLU A 143 -3.61 10.25 -5.97
CA GLU A 143 -4.04 10.93 -7.20
C GLU A 143 -5.52 10.69 -7.55
N ARG A 144 -6.09 9.50 -7.30
CA ARG A 144 -7.52 9.18 -7.54
C ARG A 144 -8.46 9.64 -6.43
N TYR A 145 -7.91 9.93 -5.25
CA TYR A 145 -8.70 10.33 -4.09
C TYR A 145 -8.38 11.76 -3.66
N VAL A 146 -7.84 12.57 -4.57
CA VAL A 146 -7.78 14.03 -4.38
C VAL A 146 -9.20 14.56 -4.24
N TRP A 147 -10.08 14.14 -5.14
CA TRP A 147 -11.48 14.55 -5.23
C TRP A 147 -12.36 13.31 -5.38
N ALA A 148 -13.25 13.08 -4.41
CA ALA A 148 -14.14 11.92 -4.44
C ALA A 148 -15.59 12.35 -4.25
N LEU A 149 -16.52 11.63 -4.87
CA LEU A 149 -17.95 11.86 -4.63
C LEU A 149 -18.34 11.35 -3.24
N ARG A 150 -19.01 12.19 -2.45
CA ARG A 150 -19.63 11.82 -1.16
C ARG A 150 -21.11 11.50 -1.31
N SER A 151 -21.75 12.08 -2.31
CA SER A 151 -23.17 11.94 -2.60
C SER A 151 -23.46 12.29 -4.05
N ARG A 152 -24.39 11.55 -4.65
CA ARG A 152 -25.07 11.83 -5.91
C ARG A 152 -26.56 11.69 -5.65
N GLN A 153 -27.35 12.73 -5.87
CA GLN A 153 -28.79 12.70 -5.60
C GLN A 153 -29.56 13.44 -6.69
N ASP A 154 -30.65 12.85 -7.18
CA ASP A 154 -31.61 13.57 -8.01
C ASP A 154 -32.53 14.40 -7.10
N VAL A 155 -32.47 15.72 -7.26
CA VAL A 155 -33.33 16.66 -6.56
C VAL A 155 -34.13 17.44 -7.60
N ASP A 156 -35.42 17.14 -7.69
CA ASP A 156 -36.38 17.76 -8.61
C ASP A 156 -35.93 17.72 -10.10
N GLY A 157 -35.36 16.59 -10.54
CA GLY A 157 -34.89 16.40 -11.92
C GLY A 157 -33.51 17.01 -12.20
N THR A 158 -32.81 17.46 -11.17
CA THR A 158 -31.42 17.95 -11.24
C THR A 158 -30.52 17.06 -10.40
N VAL A 159 -29.54 16.42 -11.03
CA VAL A 159 -28.54 15.63 -10.30
C VAL A 159 -27.59 16.59 -9.58
N GLN A 160 -27.53 16.45 -8.25
CA GLN A 160 -26.63 17.17 -7.37
C GLN A 160 -25.52 16.25 -6.88
N TYR A 161 -24.30 16.78 -6.87
CA TYR A 161 -23.10 16.07 -6.41
C TYR A 161 -22.51 16.79 -5.20
N LEU A 162 -22.11 16.01 -4.20
CA LEU A 162 -21.26 16.48 -3.11
C LEU A 162 -19.87 15.92 -3.32
N VAL A 163 -18.88 16.78 -3.52
CA VAL A 163 -17.47 16.40 -3.71
C VAL A 163 -16.70 16.67 -2.43
N ILE A 164 -15.82 15.73 -2.05
CA ILE A 164 -14.98 15.79 -0.86
C ILE A 164 -13.52 15.51 -1.23
N MET A 165 -12.61 15.87 -0.34
CA MET A 165 -11.21 15.46 -0.46
C MET A 165 -10.89 14.32 0.50
N ARG A 166 -10.05 13.40 0.04
CA ARG A 166 -9.52 12.30 0.86
C ARG A 166 -7.99 12.23 0.87
N ASN A 167 -7.37 13.32 0.47
CA ASN A 167 -5.94 13.44 0.35
C ASN A 167 -5.40 14.52 1.31
N PHE A 168 -4.31 14.21 2.02
CA PHE A 168 -3.86 15.01 3.15
C PHE A 168 -2.37 15.34 3.12
N ASP A 169 -2.02 16.58 3.50
CA ASP A 169 -0.63 17.03 3.59
C ASP A 169 0.17 16.18 4.60
N PRO A 170 1.29 15.57 4.21
CA PRO A 170 2.09 14.65 5.04
C PRO A 170 2.73 15.31 6.28
N VAL A 171 2.77 16.64 6.32
CA VAL A 171 3.32 17.43 7.43
C VAL A 171 2.21 18.09 8.22
N ARG A 172 1.31 18.81 7.54
CA ARG A 172 0.26 19.62 8.15
C ARG A 172 -0.98 18.82 8.53
N ARG A 173 -1.22 17.70 7.87
CA ARG A 173 -2.40 16.84 8.06
C ARG A 173 -3.70 17.63 7.82
N VAL A 174 -3.74 18.33 6.69
CA VAL A 174 -4.91 19.06 6.20
C VAL A 174 -5.22 18.63 4.77
N PRO A 175 -6.49 18.67 4.33
CA PRO A 175 -6.84 18.39 2.95
C PRO A 175 -6.06 19.27 1.97
N THR A 176 -5.62 18.70 0.85
CA THR A 176 -4.85 19.44 -0.15
C THR A 176 -4.99 18.81 -1.54
N PRO A 177 -5.05 19.64 -2.60
CA PRO A 177 -5.21 19.16 -3.98
C PRO A 177 -3.88 18.82 -4.67
N TYR A 178 -2.78 18.80 -3.92
CA TYR A 178 -1.44 18.58 -4.48
C TYR A 178 -0.92 17.20 -4.14
N VAL A 179 -0.43 16.47 -5.14
CA VAL A 179 0.26 15.18 -4.97
C VAL A 179 1.63 15.29 -5.63
N ASN A 180 2.71 14.98 -4.90
CA ASN A 180 4.08 15.06 -5.42
C ASN A 180 4.38 16.39 -6.16
N ASP A 181 3.93 17.54 -5.63
CA ASP A 181 4.01 18.90 -6.22
C ASP A 181 3.13 19.16 -7.47
N VAL A 182 2.29 18.21 -7.89
CA VAL A 182 1.32 18.40 -8.99
C VAL A 182 -0.05 18.79 -8.43
N LEU A 183 -0.61 19.90 -8.94
CA LEU A 183 -1.94 20.38 -8.56
C LEU A 183 -3.04 19.71 -9.39
N TYR A 184 -4.08 19.22 -8.73
CA TYR A 184 -5.24 18.59 -9.35
C TYR A 184 -6.54 19.37 -9.17
N THR A 185 -7.35 19.41 -10.21
CA THR A 185 -8.78 19.76 -10.19
C THR A 185 -9.60 18.51 -10.55
N TYR A 186 -10.93 18.60 -10.60
CA TYR A 186 -11.79 17.49 -11.01
C TYR A 186 -12.79 17.91 -12.10
N ALA A 187 -13.30 16.92 -12.83
CA ALA A 187 -14.52 17.01 -13.63
C ALA A 187 -15.47 15.87 -13.24
N ILE A 188 -16.76 16.18 -13.08
CA ILE A 188 -17.75 15.15 -12.81
C ILE A 188 -18.15 14.49 -14.13
N ILE A 189 -18.01 13.17 -14.20
CA ILE A 189 -18.46 12.36 -15.33
C ILE A 189 -19.55 11.41 -14.82
N ASP A 190 -20.75 11.52 -15.38
CA ASP A 190 -21.91 10.69 -15.04
C ASP A 190 -22.75 10.36 -16.28
N PRO A 191 -22.81 9.10 -16.73
CA PRO A 191 -21.95 7.99 -16.28
C PRO A 191 -20.53 8.08 -16.89
N ILE A 192 -19.56 7.46 -16.23
CA ILE A 192 -18.22 7.20 -16.80
C ILE A 192 -18.40 6.38 -18.08
N PRO A 193 -17.91 6.83 -19.25
CA PRO A 193 -18.19 6.17 -20.54
C PRO A 193 -17.42 4.85 -20.74
N PHE A 194 -16.47 4.54 -19.86
CA PHE A 194 -15.71 3.29 -19.83
C PHE A 194 -16.38 2.28 -18.87
N GLN A 195 -16.06 0.98 -18.99
CA GLN A 195 -16.63 -0.08 -18.12
C GLN A 195 -18.17 -0.14 -18.12
N GLY A 196 -18.77 0.00 -19.31
CA GLY A 196 -20.20 -0.20 -19.50
C GLY A 196 -21.11 0.92 -19.01
N GLY A 197 -20.59 2.09 -18.56
CA GLY A 197 -21.46 3.23 -18.26
C GLY A 197 -22.16 3.17 -16.90
N SER A 198 -21.53 2.59 -15.88
CA SER A 198 -22.26 2.10 -14.70
C SER A 198 -22.23 3.01 -13.46
N PHE A 199 -21.37 4.04 -13.43
CA PHE A 199 -21.17 4.87 -12.23
C PHE A 199 -20.77 6.32 -12.54
N ALA A 200 -20.91 7.20 -11.55
CA ALA A 200 -20.43 8.57 -11.58
C ALA A 200 -19.11 8.71 -10.82
N ASP A 201 -18.23 9.60 -11.27
CA ASP A 201 -16.97 9.87 -10.57
C ASP A 201 -16.53 11.34 -10.72
N ALA A 202 -15.72 11.80 -9.78
CA ALA A 202 -15.05 13.11 -9.80
C ALA A 202 -13.62 12.96 -10.34
N VAL A 203 -13.50 12.70 -11.64
CA VAL A 203 -12.23 12.39 -12.31
C VAL A 203 -11.20 13.50 -12.13
N GLU A 204 -10.03 13.15 -11.59
CA GLU A 204 -8.92 14.06 -11.40
C GLU A 204 -8.21 14.47 -12.70
N ILE A 205 -7.93 15.77 -12.79
CA ILE A 205 -7.25 16.40 -13.93
C ILE A 205 -6.11 17.25 -13.39
N PRO A 206 -4.85 17.03 -13.84
CA PRO A 206 -3.76 17.92 -13.48
C PRO A 206 -4.02 19.31 -14.07
N VAL A 207 -3.85 20.34 -13.24
CA VAL A 207 -4.05 21.74 -13.67
C VAL A 207 -2.97 22.18 -14.65
N ASP A 208 -1.75 21.66 -14.49
CA ASP A 208 -0.68 21.82 -15.47
C ASP A 208 -0.75 20.67 -16.49
N PRO A 209 -1.15 20.93 -17.74
CA PRO A 209 -1.21 19.89 -18.78
C PRO A 209 0.17 19.35 -19.16
N ASP A 210 1.25 20.09 -18.86
CA ASP A 210 2.63 19.70 -19.18
C ASP A 210 3.34 19.07 -17.96
N ALA A 211 2.59 18.74 -16.90
CA ALA A 211 3.13 18.00 -15.77
C ALA A 211 3.76 16.69 -16.28
N LEU A 212 5.08 16.55 -16.12
CA LEU A 212 5.84 15.46 -16.74
C LEU A 212 5.37 14.06 -16.31
N ARG A 213 4.86 13.94 -15.08
CA ARG A 213 4.36 12.71 -14.45
C ARG A 213 3.32 13.02 -13.37
N PRO A 214 2.08 13.31 -13.76
CA PRO A 214 1.04 13.64 -12.79
C PRO A 214 0.82 12.44 -11.86
N PHE A 215 0.60 11.25 -12.42
CA PHE A 215 0.33 10.02 -11.66
C PHE A 215 1.63 9.24 -11.40
N SER A 216 2.23 9.41 -10.22
CA SER A 216 3.60 8.93 -9.94
C SER A 216 3.84 8.42 -8.53
N SER A 217 2.88 8.55 -7.61
CA SER A 217 3.03 7.97 -6.26
C SER A 217 3.11 6.45 -6.33
N VAL A 218 3.82 5.84 -5.38
CA VAL A 218 3.89 4.37 -5.33
C VAL A 218 2.55 3.78 -4.91
N ALA A 219 1.82 4.47 -4.03
CA ALA A 219 0.48 4.08 -3.60
C ALA A 219 -0.56 4.05 -4.74
N SER A 220 -0.33 4.77 -5.83
CA SER A 220 -1.19 4.74 -7.03
C SER A 220 -0.88 3.61 -8.01
N PHE A 221 0.09 2.73 -7.73
CA PHE A 221 0.39 1.60 -8.60
C PHE A 221 -0.87 0.78 -8.93
N ASP A 222 -1.68 0.46 -7.92
CA ASP A 222 -2.88 -0.36 -8.10
C ASP A 222 -3.86 0.29 -9.09
N ASP A 223 -4.02 1.61 -9.03
CA ASP A 223 -4.92 2.38 -9.90
C ASP A 223 -4.35 2.59 -11.32
N LEU A 224 -3.05 2.86 -11.44
CA LEU A 224 -2.34 3.00 -12.72
C LEU A 224 -2.35 1.72 -13.58
N MET A 225 -2.57 0.59 -12.93
CA MET A 225 -2.47 -0.74 -13.53
C MET A 225 -3.83 -1.41 -13.68
N ARG A 226 -4.90 -0.69 -13.28
CA ARG A 226 -6.30 -1.10 -13.40
C ARG A 226 -6.92 -0.57 -14.69
N GLY A 227 -7.88 -1.33 -15.22
CA GLY A 227 -8.68 -0.95 -16.39
C GLY A 227 -8.30 -1.68 -17.70
N GLU A 228 -9.14 -1.49 -18.71
CA GLU A 228 -9.05 -2.14 -20.03
C GLU A 228 -7.86 -1.67 -20.88
N ASN A 229 -7.05 -0.74 -20.37
CA ASN A 229 -5.88 -0.22 -21.08
C ASN A 229 -4.65 -0.07 -20.14
N PRO A 230 -4.01 -1.19 -19.75
CA PRO A 230 -2.84 -1.23 -18.85
C PRO A 230 -1.57 -0.56 -19.40
N VAL A 231 -1.67 0.16 -20.52
CA VAL A 231 -0.56 0.84 -21.21
C VAL A 231 0.10 1.92 -20.35
N PHE A 232 -0.61 2.50 -19.38
CA PHE A 232 -0.07 3.54 -18.49
C PHE A 232 0.98 3.01 -17.49
N GLY A 233 1.05 1.70 -17.29
CA GLY A 233 2.00 1.07 -16.37
C GLY A 233 3.22 0.42 -17.02
N VAL A 234 3.15 0.16 -18.32
CA VAL A 234 4.15 -0.60 -19.06
C VAL A 234 5.46 0.19 -19.21
N GLY A 235 6.58 -0.46 -18.88
CA GLY A 235 7.92 0.12 -18.88
C GLY A 235 8.20 1.09 -17.73
N ASN A 236 7.20 1.43 -16.90
CA ASN A 236 7.41 2.24 -15.71
C ASN A 236 7.97 1.39 -14.56
N TYR A 237 8.88 1.98 -13.79
CA TYR A 237 9.44 1.38 -12.58
C TYR A 237 9.75 2.45 -11.54
N TRP A 238 9.65 2.08 -10.26
CA TRP A 238 9.94 2.94 -9.13
C TRP A 238 11.28 2.58 -8.51
N THR A 239 12.06 3.61 -8.17
CA THR A 239 13.38 3.42 -7.52
C THR A 239 13.32 3.48 -5.99
N GLY A 240 12.17 3.86 -5.42
CA GLY A 240 11.98 4.06 -3.98
C GLY A 240 10.62 4.67 -3.68
N LEU A 241 10.35 4.97 -2.41
CA LEU A 241 9.14 5.65 -1.96
C LEU A 241 9.24 7.17 -2.17
N THR A 242 8.12 7.81 -2.50
CA THR A 242 8.03 9.27 -2.51
C THR A 242 7.85 9.82 -1.10
N ARG A 243 8.01 11.13 -0.96
CA ARG A 243 7.73 11.87 0.27
C ARG A 243 6.31 11.65 0.77
N ASP A 244 5.37 11.51 -0.15
CA ASP A 244 3.95 11.38 0.11
C ASP A 244 3.63 10.00 0.66
N ASP A 245 4.17 8.95 0.03
CA ASP A 245 4.09 7.57 0.53
C ASP A 245 4.63 7.48 1.97
N VAL A 246 5.83 8.02 2.21
CA VAL A 246 6.44 8.01 3.56
C VAL A 246 5.68 8.88 4.55
N GLY A 247 5.07 9.96 4.09
CA GLY A 247 4.23 10.84 4.88
C GLY A 247 2.98 10.14 5.41
N GLY A 248 2.30 9.37 4.56
CA GLY A 248 1.17 8.53 4.95
C GLY A 248 1.57 7.43 5.93
N LEU A 249 2.68 6.73 5.65
CA LEU A 249 3.21 5.73 6.58
C LEU A 249 3.61 6.36 7.93
N ARG A 250 4.26 7.54 7.93
CA ARG A 250 4.56 8.26 9.16
C ARG A 250 3.28 8.61 9.91
N TYR A 251 2.25 9.09 9.23
CA TYR A 251 0.97 9.39 9.86
C TYR A 251 0.37 8.16 10.58
N LEU A 252 0.36 7.00 9.91
CA LEU A 252 -0.18 5.77 10.49
C LEU A 252 0.68 5.18 11.60
N TYR A 253 2.00 5.18 11.46
CA TYR A 253 2.90 4.37 12.28
C TYR A 253 3.78 5.14 13.26
N GLU A 254 3.82 6.48 13.19
CA GLU A 254 4.60 7.30 14.12
C GLU A 254 4.21 7.02 15.57
N LYS A 255 5.23 6.86 16.41
CA LYS A 255 5.04 6.67 17.83
C LYS A 255 4.69 8.00 18.49
N GLY A 256 3.43 8.17 18.87
CA GLY A 256 2.97 9.34 19.60
C GLY A 256 1.69 9.07 20.37
N LYS A 257 1.49 9.80 21.48
CA LYS A 257 0.26 9.71 22.27
C LYS A 257 -0.98 10.04 21.43
N LEU A 258 -0.88 11.08 20.59
CA LEU A 258 -1.97 11.51 19.69
C LEU A 258 -2.26 10.48 18.58
N ASN A 259 -1.31 9.61 18.27
CA ASN A 259 -1.47 8.53 17.31
C ASN A 259 -1.79 7.19 17.99
N SER A 260 -2.19 7.22 19.27
CA SER A 260 -2.60 6.00 19.99
C SER A 260 -4.05 5.67 19.68
N ARG A 261 -4.36 4.38 19.53
CA ARG A 261 -5.71 3.87 19.28
C ARG A 261 -5.99 2.67 20.17
N MET A 262 -7.26 2.50 20.54
CA MET A 262 -7.73 1.28 21.16
C MET A 262 -7.70 0.18 20.10
N GLU A 263 -6.95 -0.86 20.40
CA GLU A 263 -6.45 -1.83 19.44
C GLU A 263 -6.33 -3.18 20.15
N SER A 264 -6.64 -4.29 19.50
CA SER A 264 -6.38 -5.66 20.00
C SER A 264 -4.96 -6.10 19.66
N LEU A 265 -4.43 -7.16 20.27
CA LEU A 265 -3.21 -7.78 19.74
C LEU A 265 -3.50 -8.45 18.40
N VAL A 266 -2.48 -8.56 17.55
CA VAL A 266 -2.60 -9.34 16.32
C VAL A 266 -3.03 -10.78 16.65
N PRO A 267 -3.88 -11.44 15.85
CA PRO A 267 -4.35 -12.79 16.13
C PRO A 267 -3.21 -13.80 16.37
N GLY A 268 -3.41 -14.71 17.32
CA GLY A 268 -2.45 -15.79 17.65
C GLY A 268 -1.36 -15.40 18.65
N VAL A 269 -1.43 -14.21 19.24
CA VAL A 269 -0.48 -13.77 20.28
C VAL A 269 -0.77 -14.43 21.63
N THR A 270 0.27 -14.97 22.25
CA THR A 270 0.26 -15.57 23.59
C THR A 270 1.31 -14.92 24.49
N ASN A 271 1.28 -15.24 25.79
CA ASN A 271 2.30 -14.79 26.72
C ASN A 271 3.63 -15.47 26.38
N SER A 272 4.73 -14.72 26.24
CA SER A 272 6.05 -15.31 25.97
C SER A 272 6.75 -15.85 27.20
N ILE A 273 6.12 -15.74 28.38
CA ILE A 273 6.54 -16.44 29.58
C ILE A 273 5.83 -17.81 29.60
N GLY A 274 6.21 -18.66 28.65
CA GLY A 274 5.99 -20.10 28.75
C GLY A 274 6.87 -20.66 29.86
N GLY A 275 6.40 -20.59 31.11
CA GLY A 275 6.90 -21.49 32.14
C GLY A 275 6.55 -22.91 31.70
N GLY A 276 7.55 -23.63 31.18
CA GLY A 276 7.39 -25.05 30.90
C GLY A 276 6.83 -25.75 32.12
N SER A 277 5.66 -26.37 31.98
CA SER A 277 4.93 -27.15 32.99
C SER A 277 5.67 -28.45 33.39
N GLY A 278 7.00 -28.45 33.45
CA GLY A 278 7.79 -29.66 33.67
C GLY A 278 9.17 -29.47 34.29
N SER A 279 9.62 -28.23 34.58
CA SER A 279 10.85 -28.01 35.34
C SER A 279 10.53 -27.67 36.80
N PRO A 280 10.95 -28.49 37.78
CA PRO A 280 10.88 -28.15 39.20
C PRO A 280 11.66 -26.87 39.59
N TRP A 281 12.47 -26.34 38.67
CA TRP A 281 13.28 -25.12 38.82
C TRP A 281 12.95 -24.06 37.75
N GLY A 282 11.85 -24.22 37.01
CA GLY A 282 11.39 -23.22 36.04
C GLY A 282 10.81 -21.98 36.74
N PRO A 283 10.88 -20.78 36.13
CA PRO A 283 10.24 -19.60 36.69
C PRO A 283 8.73 -19.86 36.88
N ILE A 284 8.21 -19.52 38.06
CA ILE A 284 6.78 -19.56 38.37
C ILE A 284 6.06 -18.75 37.31
N SER A 285 5.16 -19.38 36.55
CA SER A 285 4.30 -18.73 35.57
C SER A 285 3.48 -17.66 36.29
N GLY A 286 3.92 -16.41 36.20
CA GLY A 286 3.17 -15.28 36.71
C GLY A 286 1.82 -15.23 36.00
N SER A 287 0.73 -15.21 36.78
CA SER A 287 -0.66 -15.15 36.38
C SER A 287 -1.09 -13.88 35.64
N ASN A 288 -0.16 -13.18 34.97
CA ASN A 288 -0.50 -12.00 34.20
C ASN A 288 -1.09 -12.45 32.86
N ALA A 289 -2.41 -12.51 32.81
CA ALA A 289 -3.14 -12.62 31.56
C ALA A 289 -2.66 -11.52 30.59
N VAL A 290 -2.44 -11.90 29.34
CA VAL A 290 -2.05 -10.96 28.29
C VAL A 290 -3.16 -9.93 28.13
N VAL A 291 -2.79 -8.65 28.10
CA VAL A 291 -3.75 -7.57 27.84
C VAL A 291 -3.95 -7.49 26.33
N ASP A 292 -5.06 -8.05 25.86
CA ASP A 292 -5.38 -8.09 24.45
C ASP A 292 -5.80 -6.71 23.93
N VAL A 293 -6.90 -6.14 24.43
CA VAL A 293 -7.39 -4.82 24.02
C VAL A 293 -6.83 -3.71 24.91
N ALA A 294 -6.13 -2.75 24.32
CA ALA A 294 -5.59 -1.60 25.04
C ALA A 294 -5.26 -0.42 24.11
N LEU A 295 -4.98 0.74 24.72
CA LEU A 295 -4.53 1.93 24.00
C LEU A 295 -3.05 1.76 23.59
N ARG A 296 -2.81 1.58 22.30
CA ARG A 296 -1.48 1.31 21.72
C ARG A 296 -1.03 2.44 20.81
N THR A 297 0.27 2.74 20.85
CA THR A 297 0.90 3.69 19.92
C THR A 297 1.21 2.99 18.59
N GLY A 298 1.42 3.76 17.52
CA GLY A 298 2.10 3.25 16.31
C GLY A 298 3.45 2.60 16.64
N VAL A 299 3.88 1.65 15.79
CA VAL A 299 5.07 0.81 16.02
C VAL A 299 6.40 1.50 15.72
N ASP A 300 6.35 2.74 15.26
CA ASP A 300 7.47 3.62 14.88
C ASP A 300 8.33 3.13 13.71
N LYS A 301 8.38 1.83 13.45
CA LYS A 301 9.04 1.23 12.29
C LYS A 301 8.41 -0.12 12.05
N ILE A 302 8.16 -0.42 10.78
CA ILE A 302 7.84 -1.77 10.33
C ILE A 302 9.12 -2.44 9.84
N GLN A 303 9.22 -3.74 10.09
CA GLN A 303 10.33 -4.57 9.64
C GLN A 303 9.77 -5.85 9.01
N PHE A 304 10.05 -6.01 7.73
CA PHE A 304 9.71 -7.19 6.95
C PHE A 304 10.79 -8.25 7.12
N GLN A 305 10.42 -9.44 7.58
CA GLN A 305 11.35 -10.54 7.77
C GLN A 305 10.94 -11.75 6.93
N PHE A 306 11.86 -12.19 6.09
CA PHE A 306 11.62 -13.32 5.21
C PHE A 306 11.43 -14.62 6.01
N MET A 307 10.43 -15.41 5.61
CA MET A 307 10.20 -16.79 6.02
C MET A 307 10.41 -17.69 4.81
N LYS A 308 11.32 -18.64 4.97
CA LYS A 308 11.67 -19.57 3.91
C LYS A 308 10.66 -20.72 3.85
N SER A 309 10.21 -21.00 2.64
CA SER A 309 9.52 -22.24 2.29
C SER A 309 10.49 -23.26 1.71
N THR A 310 10.30 -24.54 2.04
CA THR A 310 11.03 -25.68 1.48
C THR A 310 10.00 -26.69 0.99
N PHE A 311 9.88 -26.84 -0.33
CA PHE A 311 8.88 -27.71 -0.98
C PHE A 311 7.45 -27.44 -0.46
N GLY A 312 7.04 -26.18 -0.46
CA GLY A 312 5.71 -25.75 -0.04
C GLY A 312 5.50 -25.71 1.48
N VAL A 313 6.48 -26.13 2.29
CA VAL A 313 6.40 -26.11 3.75
C VAL A 313 7.28 -25.01 4.31
N PHE A 314 6.66 -24.05 5.01
CA PHE A 314 7.38 -23.02 5.74
C PHE A 314 7.97 -23.57 7.04
N THR A 315 9.20 -23.14 7.38
CA THR A 315 9.74 -23.39 8.72
C THR A 315 8.97 -22.55 9.73
N PRO A 316 8.31 -23.15 10.75
CA PRO A 316 7.58 -22.38 11.75
C PRO A 316 8.49 -21.38 12.45
N ARG A 317 7.98 -20.17 12.67
CA ARG A 317 8.73 -19.09 13.29
C ARG A 317 7.99 -18.57 14.52
N THR A 318 8.70 -18.47 15.64
CA THR A 318 8.20 -17.75 16.81
C THR A 318 8.66 -16.31 16.74
N ASN A 319 7.71 -15.38 16.66
CA ASN A 319 7.95 -13.94 16.73
C ASN A 319 7.70 -13.47 18.16
N SER A 320 8.76 -13.28 18.95
CA SER A 320 8.67 -12.75 20.32
C SER A 320 8.97 -11.26 20.32
N PHE A 321 8.07 -10.46 20.88
CA PHE A 321 8.20 -9.00 20.91
C PHE A 321 7.69 -8.38 22.20
N VAL A 322 8.04 -7.11 22.39
CA VAL A 322 7.57 -6.30 23.53
C VAL A 322 6.44 -5.40 23.05
N ASP A 323 5.22 -5.71 23.48
CA ASP A 323 4.07 -4.84 23.30
C ASP A 323 4.07 -3.72 24.36
N MET A 324 3.64 -2.53 23.96
CA MET A 324 3.58 -1.34 24.79
C MET A 324 2.19 -0.72 24.71
N TYR A 325 1.51 -0.65 25.84
CA TYR A 325 0.17 -0.07 25.93
C TYR A 325 0.05 0.88 27.11
N TYR A 326 -0.97 1.74 27.08
CA TYR A 326 -1.32 2.63 28.19
C TYR A 326 -2.39 2.00 29.07
N THR A 327 -2.21 2.11 30.38
CA THR A 327 -3.24 1.81 31.38
C THR A 327 -4.18 3.00 31.56
N ASN A 328 -5.30 2.82 32.28
CA ASN A 328 -6.29 3.86 32.55
C ASN A 328 -5.71 5.15 33.16
N ASN A 329 -4.59 5.06 33.88
CA ASN A 329 -3.88 6.21 34.46
C ASN A 329 -2.83 6.82 33.49
N PHE A 330 -2.93 6.52 32.19
CA PHE A 330 -1.97 6.91 31.14
C PHE A 330 -0.50 6.52 31.44
N ARG A 331 -0.29 5.53 32.31
CA ARG A 331 1.02 4.94 32.53
C ARG A 331 1.27 3.90 31.45
N GLN A 332 2.42 4.01 30.80
CA GLN A 332 2.88 3.04 29.80
C GLN A 332 3.36 1.76 30.50
N VAL A 333 2.83 0.63 30.06
CA VAL A 333 3.20 -0.71 30.53
C VAL A 333 3.77 -1.49 29.36
N LYS A 334 4.71 -2.39 29.65
CA LYS A 334 5.30 -3.31 28.68
C LYS A 334 4.86 -4.72 29.02
N GLN A 335 4.40 -5.46 28.02
CA GLN A 335 4.19 -6.89 28.14
C GLN A 335 5.04 -7.62 27.10
N ARG A 336 5.58 -8.78 27.48
CA ARG A 336 6.32 -9.63 26.55
C ARG A 336 5.35 -10.67 26.02
N VAL A 337 5.26 -10.75 24.71
CA VAL A 337 4.32 -11.61 24.02
C VAL A 337 5.03 -12.31 22.87
N GLU A 338 4.44 -13.40 22.41
CA GLU A 338 4.94 -14.14 21.27
C GLU A 338 3.80 -14.64 20.40
N ARG A 339 4.12 -14.95 19.15
CA ARG A 339 3.21 -15.61 18.22
C ARG A 339 3.97 -16.63 17.41
N VAL A 340 3.42 -17.83 17.30
CA VAL A 340 3.94 -18.89 16.44
C VAL A 340 3.28 -18.77 15.07
N LEU A 341 4.09 -18.69 14.03
CA LEU A 341 3.67 -18.53 12.64
C LEU A 341 4.08 -19.77 11.85
N GLU A 342 3.11 -20.51 11.33
CA GLU A 342 3.33 -21.63 10.41
C GLU A 342 3.36 -21.18 8.95
N VAL A 343 2.78 -20.03 8.64
CA VAL A 343 2.76 -19.36 7.34
C VAL A 343 3.12 -17.89 7.58
N PRO A 344 3.81 -17.21 6.65
CA PRO A 344 4.09 -15.79 6.77
C PRO A 344 2.81 -14.94 6.87
N ASP A 345 2.93 -13.75 7.45
CA ASP A 345 1.85 -12.77 7.52
C ASP A 345 1.43 -12.27 6.12
N ILE A 346 2.39 -12.21 5.19
CA ILE A 346 2.20 -11.85 3.79
C ILE A 346 2.78 -12.96 2.91
N LEU A 347 1.92 -13.61 2.13
CA LEU A 347 2.29 -14.65 1.19
C LEU A 347 2.22 -14.13 -0.24
N PHE A 348 3.32 -14.27 -0.99
CA PHE A 348 3.35 -14.05 -2.43
C PHE A 348 3.16 -15.37 -3.18
N SER A 349 2.25 -15.38 -4.14
CA SER A 349 1.89 -16.56 -4.92
C SER A 349 1.84 -16.25 -6.41
N ALA A 350 1.69 -17.30 -7.23
CA ALA A 350 1.39 -17.15 -8.64
C ALA A 350 0.26 -18.11 -9.07
N ALA A 351 -0.75 -17.59 -9.76
CA ALA A 351 -1.89 -18.38 -10.21
C ALA A 351 -2.40 -17.91 -11.57
N ASP A 352 -3.19 -18.75 -12.23
CA ASP A 352 -4.04 -18.28 -13.31
C ASP A 352 -5.24 -17.60 -12.64
N LEU A 353 -5.34 -16.29 -12.83
CA LEU A 353 -6.36 -15.45 -12.19
C LEU A 353 -7.61 -15.30 -13.06
N GLY A 354 -7.62 -15.90 -14.25
CA GLY A 354 -8.69 -15.74 -15.21
C GLY A 354 -8.66 -14.37 -15.91
N LEU A 355 -9.84 -13.96 -16.37
CA LEU A 355 -10.03 -12.78 -17.21
C LEU A 355 -10.94 -11.78 -16.49
N SER A 356 -10.73 -10.49 -16.75
CA SER A 356 -11.65 -9.42 -16.38
C SER A 356 -12.93 -9.48 -17.23
N ASP A 357 -13.92 -8.66 -16.89
CA ASP A 357 -15.16 -8.54 -17.65
C ASP A 357 -14.92 -8.12 -19.12
N GLY A 358 -13.84 -7.37 -19.37
CA GLY A 358 -13.38 -7.01 -20.72
C GLY A 358 -12.68 -8.15 -21.49
N GLY A 359 -12.59 -9.35 -20.91
CA GLY A 359 -11.94 -10.52 -21.52
C GLY A 359 -10.42 -10.45 -21.54
N LEU A 360 -9.81 -9.50 -20.81
CA LEU A 360 -8.35 -9.36 -20.70
C LEU A 360 -7.85 -10.08 -19.45
N PRO A 361 -6.62 -10.64 -19.45
CA PRO A 361 -6.07 -11.31 -18.27
C PRO A 361 -5.98 -10.43 -17.03
N ILE A 362 -6.44 -10.96 -15.90
CA ILE A 362 -6.21 -10.35 -14.59
C ILE A 362 -4.72 -10.52 -14.26
N LEU A 363 -4.05 -9.39 -14.01
CA LEU A 363 -2.60 -9.35 -13.82
C LEU A 363 -2.19 -9.78 -12.42
N TYR A 364 -2.94 -9.40 -11.40
CA TYR A 364 -2.69 -9.76 -10.01
C TYR A 364 -4.01 -9.79 -9.23
N ALA A 365 -3.99 -10.49 -8.10
CA ALA A 365 -5.05 -10.49 -7.11
C ALA A 365 -4.44 -10.33 -5.72
N ARG A 366 -5.17 -9.77 -4.77
CA ARG A 366 -4.70 -9.61 -3.39
C ARG A 366 -5.85 -9.74 -2.42
N THR A 367 -5.54 -9.94 -1.13
CA THR A 367 -6.53 -9.76 -0.06
C THR A 367 -6.99 -8.29 -0.07
N THR A 368 -8.26 -8.06 -0.41
CA THR A 368 -8.93 -6.74 -0.44
C THR A 368 -9.96 -6.65 0.69
N ALA A 369 -10.47 -5.44 0.96
CA ALA A 369 -11.56 -5.23 1.91
C ALA A 369 -12.79 -6.10 1.60
N ALA A 370 -13.09 -6.34 0.32
CA ALA A 370 -14.22 -7.15 -0.14
C ALA A 370 -13.93 -8.66 -0.12
N SER A 371 -12.72 -9.08 -0.51
CA SER A 371 -12.35 -10.50 -0.67
C SER A 371 -11.82 -11.18 0.61
N GLY A 372 -11.42 -10.42 1.62
CA GLY A 372 -10.95 -10.99 2.89
C GLY A 372 -10.80 -9.93 3.98
N SER A 373 -11.50 -10.14 5.11
CA SER A 373 -11.57 -9.31 6.32
C SER A 373 -10.23 -9.10 7.07
N ASN A 374 -9.13 -8.76 6.38
CA ASN A 374 -7.88 -8.39 7.04
C ASN A 374 -8.02 -7.05 7.77
N PHE A 375 -8.91 -6.17 7.32
CA PHE A 375 -9.29 -4.98 8.06
C PHE A 375 -10.23 -5.31 9.22
N VAL A 376 -9.74 -5.08 10.44
CA VAL A 376 -10.55 -5.13 11.66
C VAL A 376 -10.87 -3.71 12.09
N ASN A 377 -12.13 -3.33 11.94
CA ASN A 377 -12.62 -2.01 12.32
C ASN A 377 -12.73 -1.90 13.84
N ASN A 378 -12.00 -0.94 14.43
CA ASN A 378 -11.99 -0.66 15.87
C ASN A 378 -12.69 0.67 16.20
N ALA A 379 -13.51 1.21 15.31
CA ALA A 379 -14.24 2.46 15.53
C ALA A 379 -15.06 2.42 16.83
N SER A 380 -15.74 1.32 17.11
CA SER A 380 -16.53 1.12 18.34
C SER A 380 -15.68 1.14 19.62
N LEU A 381 -14.41 0.72 19.55
CA LEU A 381 -13.46 0.79 20.66
C LEU A 381 -12.89 2.20 20.86
N ASN A 382 -12.91 3.02 19.82
CA ASN A 382 -12.31 4.35 19.80
C ASN A 382 -13.34 5.49 19.86
N SER A 383 -14.64 5.17 19.82
CA SER A 383 -15.74 6.14 19.84
C SER A 383 -16.50 6.08 21.18
N PRO A 384 -16.72 7.23 21.84
CA PRO A 384 -17.59 7.29 23.02
C PRO A 384 -19.06 7.03 22.69
N LEU A 385 -19.45 7.06 21.40
CA LEU A 385 -20.82 6.82 20.94
C LEU A 385 -21.15 5.33 20.74
N GLY A 386 -20.17 4.42 20.83
CA GLY A 386 -20.39 2.97 20.73
C GLY A 386 -20.63 2.44 19.30
N THR A 387 -21.14 1.21 19.22
CA THR A 387 -21.33 0.42 17.98
C THR A 387 -22.20 1.17 16.95
N GLY A 388 -21.62 1.51 15.80
CA GLY A 388 -22.35 2.18 14.71
C GLY A 388 -21.47 3.04 13.79
N SER A 389 -20.26 3.43 14.24
CA SER A 389 -19.29 4.07 13.35
C SER A 389 -18.59 3.02 12.48
N THR A 390 -18.63 3.21 11.16
CA THR A 390 -17.88 2.44 10.15
C THR A 390 -16.54 3.07 9.80
N ASP A 391 -16.31 4.29 10.27
CA ASP A 391 -15.29 5.19 9.72
C ASP A 391 -13.93 4.97 10.39
N GLY A 392 -13.58 3.73 10.76
CA GLY A 392 -12.35 3.41 11.49
C GLY A 392 -12.18 4.21 12.80
N PRO A 393 -10.97 4.28 13.38
CA PRO A 393 -9.74 3.62 12.93
C PRO A 393 -9.81 2.10 13.12
N GLY A 394 -8.89 1.39 12.48
CA GLY A 394 -8.81 -0.05 12.62
C GLY A 394 -7.40 -0.63 12.46
N GLN A 395 -7.35 -1.95 12.37
CA GLN A 395 -6.13 -2.72 12.27
C GLN A 395 -6.11 -3.54 10.99
N ILE A 396 -4.90 -3.79 10.48
CA ILE A 396 -4.65 -4.75 9.41
C ILE A 396 -4.10 -6.01 10.06
N ASN A 397 -4.79 -7.12 9.85
CA ASN A 397 -4.43 -8.42 10.40
C ASN A 397 -3.96 -9.38 9.30
N PRO A 398 -3.10 -10.35 9.64
CA PRO A 398 -2.77 -11.46 8.77
C PRO A 398 -3.95 -12.44 8.66
N SER A 399 -3.99 -13.32 7.66
CA SER A 399 -3.02 -13.46 6.56
C SER A 399 -3.37 -12.57 5.36
N VAL A 400 -2.35 -11.99 4.75
CA VAL A 400 -2.46 -11.31 3.44
C VAL A 400 -1.86 -12.21 2.38
N VAL A 401 -2.53 -12.34 1.24
CA VAL A 401 -2.02 -13.03 0.05
C VAL A 401 -1.98 -12.05 -1.11
N ILE A 402 -0.86 -12.01 -1.82
CA ILE A 402 -0.69 -11.29 -3.09
C ILE A 402 -0.30 -12.31 -4.16
N THR A 403 -1.15 -12.47 -5.15
CA THR A 403 -0.99 -13.47 -6.21
C THR A 403 -0.75 -12.75 -7.54
N PHE A 404 0.37 -13.04 -8.19
CA PHE A 404 0.65 -12.52 -9.53
C PHE A 404 0.19 -13.53 -10.59
N SER A 405 -0.27 -13.03 -11.73
CA SER A 405 -0.73 -13.87 -12.83
C SER A 405 0.41 -14.69 -13.44
N LYS A 406 0.16 -15.98 -13.64
CA LYS A 406 1.08 -16.94 -14.28
C LYS A 406 0.67 -17.35 -15.69
N LEU A 407 -0.13 -16.54 -16.37
CA LEU A 407 -0.69 -16.84 -17.69
C LEU A 407 0.39 -17.14 -18.76
N GLY A 408 1.59 -16.57 -18.63
CA GLY A 408 2.64 -16.66 -19.64
C GLY A 408 2.42 -15.70 -20.82
N PRO A 409 3.25 -15.83 -21.89
CA PRO A 409 3.09 -15.03 -23.09
C PRO A 409 1.70 -15.22 -23.70
N SER A 410 0.97 -14.12 -23.89
CA SER A 410 -0.37 -14.12 -24.47
C SER A 410 -0.50 -13.04 -25.55
N LEU A 411 -1.43 -13.27 -26.47
CA LEU A 411 -1.71 -12.39 -27.59
C LEU A 411 -3.18 -11.97 -27.56
N VAL A 412 -3.44 -10.71 -27.82
CA VAL A 412 -4.77 -10.13 -27.93
C VAL A 412 -5.10 -9.94 -29.41
N ASN A 413 -6.22 -10.51 -29.84
CA ASN A 413 -6.77 -10.34 -31.19
C ASN A 413 -8.01 -9.44 -31.08
N GLN A 414 -7.85 -8.17 -31.40
CA GLN A 414 -8.92 -7.18 -31.35
C GLN A 414 -9.15 -6.67 -32.77
N ASP A 415 -10.18 -7.20 -33.45
CA ASP A 415 -10.74 -6.69 -34.71
C ASP A 415 -11.88 -7.61 -35.20
N SER A 416 -12.65 -7.17 -36.19
CA SER A 416 -13.79 -7.94 -36.73
C SER A 416 -13.45 -8.89 -37.88
N ALA A 417 -12.24 -8.79 -38.44
CA ALA A 417 -11.78 -9.63 -39.55
C ALA A 417 -10.25 -9.80 -39.54
N PHE A 418 -9.75 -10.82 -40.23
CA PHE A 418 -8.31 -11.10 -40.39
C PHE A 418 -7.54 -11.31 -39.07
N LEU A 419 -8.20 -11.96 -38.10
CA LEU A 419 -7.60 -12.33 -36.82
C LEU A 419 -6.63 -13.51 -36.99
N ASP A 420 -5.34 -13.21 -36.96
CA ASP A 420 -4.26 -14.17 -36.98
C ASP A 420 -3.12 -13.70 -36.07
N GLN A 421 -2.13 -14.57 -35.85
CA GLN A 421 -0.99 -14.24 -35.00
C GLN A 421 -0.18 -13.03 -35.50
N ALA A 422 -0.17 -12.76 -36.81
CA ALA A 422 0.62 -11.67 -37.38
C ALA A 422 -0.01 -10.30 -37.10
N ASN A 423 -1.33 -10.26 -36.94
CA ASN A 423 -2.08 -9.04 -36.61
C ASN A 423 -2.41 -8.93 -35.12
N ALA A 424 -2.09 -9.95 -34.33
CA ALA A 424 -2.32 -9.93 -32.88
C ALA A 424 -1.32 -9.03 -32.15
N SER A 425 -1.79 -8.34 -31.11
CA SER A 425 -0.93 -7.55 -30.23
C SER A 425 -0.43 -8.40 -29.06
N PRO A 426 0.83 -8.26 -28.63
CA PRO A 426 1.29 -8.85 -27.38
C PRO A 426 0.52 -8.27 -26.20
N ASN A 427 0.07 -9.15 -25.30
CA ASN A 427 -0.49 -8.71 -24.03
C ASN A 427 0.63 -8.29 -23.08
N VAL A 428 0.25 -7.60 -22.00
CA VAL A 428 1.16 -7.22 -20.92
C VAL A 428 1.76 -8.46 -20.25
N ALA A 429 3.06 -8.41 -20.00
CA ALA A 429 3.80 -9.47 -19.32
C ALA A 429 4.58 -8.92 -18.12
N TRP A 430 4.94 -9.81 -17.20
CA TRP A 430 5.81 -9.47 -16.09
C TRP A 430 7.27 -9.40 -16.54
N GLY A 431 8.00 -8.42 -15.99
CA GLY A 431 9.45 -8.31 -16.15
C GLY A 431 10.15 -7.80 -14.90
N SER A 432 11.48 -7.75 -14.96
CA SER A 432 12.31 -7.03 -14.01
C SER A 432 13.33 -6.21 -14.77
N PHE A 433 13.31 -4.90 -14.51
CA PHE A 433 14.13 -3.94 -15.23
C PHE A 433 14.40 -2.68 -14.40
N GLY A 434 15.40 -1.92 -14.84
CA GLY A 434 15.71 -0.60 -14.31
C GLY A 434 16.08 0.35 -15.43
N GLY A 435 16.94 1.34 -15.16
CA GLY A 435 17.36 2.31 -16.19
C GLY A 435 18.34 1.77 -17.24
N GLY A 436 18.80 0.53 -17.08
CA GLY A 436 19.75 -0.12 -17.98
C GLY A 436 19.09 -0.98 -19.06
N THR A 437 19.92 -1.67 -19.85
CA THR A 437 19.48 -2.58 -20.91
C THR A 437 19.25 -4.01 -20.44
N ASN A 438 19.58 -4.33 -19.19
CA ASN A 438 19.32 -5.65 -18.62
C ASN A 438 17.84 -5.76 -18.25
N ILE A 439 17.11 -6.58 -19.01
CA ILE A 439 15.68 -6.80 -18.87
C ILE A 439 15.45 -8.30 -18.75
N ILE A 440 14.72 -8.70 -17.72
CA ILE A 440 14.28 -10.07 -17.51
C ILE A 440 12.78 -10.12 -17.83
N ILE A 441 12.37 -11.13 -18.60
CA ILE A 441 10.96 -11.37 -18.97
C ILE A 441 10.57 -12.70 -18.36
N TYR A 442 9.40 -12.75 -17.71
CA TYR A 442 8.87 -13.98 -17.09
C TYR A 442 7.91 -14.71 -18.04
N PRO A 443 7.79 -16.05 -17.95
CA PRO A 443 8.40 -16.93 -16.95
C PRO A 443 9.89 -17.22 -17.17
N VAL A 444 10.62 -17.37 -16.07
CA VAL A 444 12.01 -17.88 -16.05
C VAL A 444 12.08 -19.24 -15.33
N GLY A 445 11.21 -19.46 -14.35
CA GLY A 445 11.14 -20.65 -13.52
C GLY A 445 12.36 -20.91 -12.61
N THR A 446 12.31 -22.02 -11.86
CA THR A 446 13.43 -22.50 -11.03
C THR A 446 13.86 -23.90 -11.47
N THR A 447 15.17 -24.16 -11.56
CA THR A 447 15.70 -25.52 -11.68
C THR A 447 15.80 -26.20 -10.31
N ILE A 448 15.98 -27.52 -10.27
CA ILE A 448 16.24 -28.26 -9.01
C ILE A 448 17.49 -27.71 -8.29
N GLN A 449 18.53 -27.36 -9.06
CA GLN A 449 19.77 -26.80 -8.53
C GLN A 449 19.56 -25.41 -7.88
N ASP A 450 18.67 -24.58 -8.45
CA ASP A 450 18.30 -23.30 -7.84
C ASP A 450 17.56 -23.48 -6.51
N ARG A 451 16.68 -24.49 -6.42
CA ARG A 451 15.98 -24.85 -5.18
C ARG A 451 16.97 -25.33 -4.11
N GLU A 452 18.00 -26.08 -4.49
CA GLU A 452 19.09 -26.47 -3.59
C GLU A 452 19.89 -25.26 -3.11
N LEU A 453 20.23 -24.29 -3.96
CA LEU A 453 20.95 -23.08 -3.55
C LEU A 453 20.15 -22.24 -2.54
N LEU A 454 18.83 -22.14 -2.69
CA LEU A 454 17.96 -21.51 -1.70
C LEU A 454 17.98 -22.26 -0.34
N LEU A 455 18.31 -23.56 -0.32
CA LEU A 455 18.53 -24.31 0.91
C LEU A 455 19.74 -23.79 1.69
N PHE A 456 20.82 -23.40 0.99
CA PHE A 456 22.12 -23.10 1.58
C PHE A 456 22.47 -21.62 1.70
N ARG A 457 21.71 -20.70 1.07
CA ARG A 457 22.03 -19.27 0.99
C ARG A 457 22.08 -18.50 2.33
N ASN A 458 21.60 -19.10 3.43
CA ASN A 458 21.62 -18.50 4.79
C ASN A 458 22.48 -19.29 5.81
N GLN A 459 23.49 -20.04 5.37
CA GLN A 459 24.48 -20.65 6.28
C GLN A 459 25.71 -19.78 6.55
N PHE A 460 25.73 -18.51 6.13
CA PHE A 460 26.78 -17.54 6.49
C PHE A 460 26.21 -16.16 6.79
#